data_AF-A0A6A3EPN8-F1
#
_entry.id   AF-A0A6A3EPN8-F1
#
_cell.length_a   1.000
_cell.length_b   1.000
_cell.length_c   1.000
_cell.angle_alpha   90.00
_cell.angle_beta   90.00
_cell.angle_gamma   90.00
#
_symmetry.space_group_name_H-M   'P 1'
#
loop_
_entity.id
_entity.type
_entity.pdbx_description
1 polymer ?
#
loop_
_entity_poly.entity_id
_entity_poly.type
_entity_poly.pdbx_seq_one_letter_code
_entity_poly.pdbx_strand_id
1 'polypeptide(L)'
;MLQEFSEKHELPLITNSDPIRYRSRTETLVQRMGAKATKVSTPFGEFLAVEYKSLVQKDNMYHELAFCDVNAQKSVPVFLVKDGFELD
;
A
#
# COMPACT_ATOMS: atom_id res chain seq x y z
N MET A 1 17.08 -29.80 11.91
CA MET A 1 16.30 -28.75 11.20
C MET A 1 16.27 -27.47 12.03
N LEU A 2 16.09 -26.27 11.46
CA LEU A 2 16.05 -25.02 12.25
C LEU A 2 14.92 -25.00 13.30
N GLN A 3 13.78 -25.63 12.97
CA GLN A 3 12.66 -25.77 13.89
C GLN A 3 13.03 -26.56 15.15
N GLU A 4 13.62 -27.75 15.00
CA GLU A 4 14.08 -28.59 16.12
C GLU A 4 15.12 -27.87 17.00
N PHE A 5 16.00 -27.06 16.39
CA PHE A 5 16.99 -26.27 17.12
C PHE A 5 16.33 -25.15 17.94
N SER A 6 15.38 -24.45 17.34
CA SER A 6 14.58 -23.41 18.00
C SER A 6 13.81 -23.97 19.19
N GLU A 7 13.15 -25.11 19.03
CA GLU A 7 12.42 -25.80 20.11
C GLU A 7 13.36 -26.24 21.24
N LYS A 8 14.50 -26.85 20.91
CA LYS A 8 15.49 -27.32 21.90
C LYS A 8 16.09 -26.19 22.74
N HIS A 9 16.24 -25.00 22.15
CA HIS A 9 16.91 -23.86 22.77
C HIS A 9 15.96 -22.72 23.15
N GLU A 10 14.64 -22.95 23.07
CA GLU A 10 13.59 -21.98 23.41
C GLU A 10 13.76 -20.62 22.68
N LEU A 11 14.22 -20.68 21.44
CA LEU A 11 14.43 -19.49 20.61
C LEU A 11 13.19 -19.23 19.75
N PRO A 12 12.64 -18.00 19.71
CA PRO A 12 11.56 -17.68 18.79
C PRO A 12 11.97 -17.88 17.33
N LEU A 13 11.18 -18.65 16.58
CA LEU A 13 11.33 -18.83 15.14
C LEU A 13 10.16 -18.17 14.42
N ILE A 14 10.47 -17.18 13.59
CA ILE A 14 9.51 -16.47 12.74
C ILE A 14 10.02 -16.44 11.31
N THR A 15 9.12 -16.20 10.37
CA THR A 15 9.45 -16.02 8.95
C THR A 15 9.77 -14.56 8.67
N ASN A 16 10.48 -14.29 7.56
CA ASN A 16 10.72 -12.91 7.11
C ASN A 16 9.42 -12.14 6.78
N SER A 17 8.32 -12.83 6.46
CA SER A 17 7.04 -12.19 6.15
C SER A 17 6.25 -11.78 7.40
N ASP A 18 6.52 -12.38 8.55
CA ASP A 18 5.90 -12.03 9.83
C ASP A 18 6.16 -10.57 10.25
N PRO A 19 7.42 -10.08 10.32
CA PRO A 19 7.67 -8.68 10.66
C PRO A 19 7.14 -7.71 9.60
N ILE A 20 7.16 -8.08 8.31
CA ILE A 20 6.57 -7.26 7.24
C ILE A 20 5.07 -7.08 7.46
N ARG A 21 4.35 -8.17 7.71
CA ARG A 21 2.90 -8.15 7.96
C ARG A 21 2.57 -7.42 9.26
N TYR A 22 3.36 -7.63 10.31
CA TYR A 22 3.16 -6.96 11.60
C TYR A 22 3.23 -5.45 11.42
N ARG A 23 4.33 -4.94 10.87
CA ARG A 23 4.54 -3.50 10.65
C ARG A 23 3.47 -2.89 9.74
N SER A 24 3.10 -3.56 8.65
CA SER A 24 2.02 -3.08 7.76
C SER A 24 0.65 -2.97 8.44
N ARG A 25 0.42 -3.67 9.56
CA ARG A 25 -0.84 -3.59 10.33
C ARG A 25 -0.76 -2.60 11.48
N THR A 26 0.42 -2.39 12.07
CA THR A 26 0.58 -1.61 13.31
C THR A 26 1.18 -0.23 13.10
N GLU A 27 1.83 0.01 11.97
CA GLU A 27 2.51 1.28 11.66
C GLU A 27 1.86 1.97 10.45
N THR A 28 1.91 3.30 10.43
CA THR A 28 1.62 4.06 9.21
C THR A 28 2.89 4.10 8.37
N LEU A 29 2.87 3.45 7.19
CA LEU A 29 4.05 3.28 6.33
C LEU A 29 4.04 4.19 5.08
N VAL A 30 2.91 4.86 4.82
CA VAL A 30 2.73 5.81 3.73
C VAL A 30 1.99 7.04 4.25
N GLN A 31 2.27 8.19 3.65
CA GLN A 31 1.64 9.46 3.98
C GLN A 31 0.92 10.02 2.76
N ARG A 32 -0.36 10.38 2.92
CA ARG A 32 -1.12 11.09 1.88
C ARG A 32 -0.51 12.47 1.64
N MET A 33 -0.25 12.77 0.38
CA MET A 33 0.27 14.05 -0.08
C MET A 33 -0.91 14.92 -0.51
N GLY A 34 -1.00 16.12 0.05
CA GLY A 34 -2.11 17.05 -0.19
C GLY A 34 -3.36 16.78 0.65
N ALA A 35 -4.10 17.86 0.94
CA ALA A 35 -5.32 17.80 1.75
C ALA A 35 -6.56 17.33 0.97
N LYS A 36 -6.52 17.38 -0.37
CA LYS A 36 -7.65 17.04 -1.25
C LYS A 36 -7.17 16.20 -2.42
N ALA A 37 -8.04 15.30 -2.87
CA ALA A 37 -7.84 14.58 -4.12
C ALA A 37 -7.99 15.56 -5.31
N THR A 38 -7.22 15.31 -6.37
CA THR A 38 -7.30 16.08 -7.62
C THR A 38 -8.25 15.37 -8.58
N LYS A 39 -9.12 16.11 -9.28
CA LYS A 39 -9.94 15.52 -10.34
C LYS A 39 -9.11 15.36 -11.61
N VAL A 40 -9.09 14.16 -12.16
CA VAL A 40 -8.43 13.84 -13.44
C VAL A 40 -9.50 13.39 -14.42
N SER A 41 -9.61 14.09 -15.54
CA SER A 41 -10.51 13.70 -16.64
C SER A 41 -9.79 12.75 -17.56
N THR A 42 -10.38 11.58 -17.82
CA THR A 42 -9.84 10.58 -18.74
C THR A 42 -10.91 10.21 -19.78
N PRO A 43 -10.56 9.54 -20.89
CA PRO A 43 -11.55 9.00 -21.82
C PRO A 43 -12.57 8.04 -21.18
N PHE A 44 -12.27 7.50 -19.99
CA PHE A 44 -13.11 6.57 -19.24
C PHE A 44 -13.94 7.25 -18.14
N GLY A 45 -13.85 8.58 -18.01
CA GLY A 45 -14.58 9.39 -17.04
C GLY A 45 -13.67 10.14 -16.07
N GLU A 46 -14.28 10.73 -15.04
CA GLU A 46 -13.58 11.46 -13.99
C GLU A 46 -13.08 10.53 -12.89
N PHE A 47 -11.79 10.67 -12.54
CA PHE A 47 -11.15 9.98 -11.43
C PHE A 47 -10.72 10.98 -10.36
N LEU A 48 -10.68 10.51 -9.12
CA LEU A 48 -10.03 11.19 -8.01
C LEU A 48 -8.61 10.64 -7.88
N ALA A 49 -7.62 11.49 -8.10
CA ALA A 49 -6.22 11.18 -7.93
C ALA A 49 -5.74 11.57 -6.54
N VAL A 50 -5.04 10.64 -5.89
CA VAL A 50 -4.39 10.85 -4.59
C VAL A 50 -2.95 10.34 -4.65
N GLU A 51 -2.03 11.17 -4.16
CA GLU A 51 -0.62 10.83 -4.05
C GLU A 51 -0.29 10.38 -2.62
N TYR A 52 0.58 9.38 -2.51
CA TYR A 52 1.13 8.95 -1.23
C TYR A 52 2.65 8.85 -1.31
N LYS A 53 3.33 9.34 -0.27
CA LYS A 53 4.77 9.19 -0.11
C LYS A 53 5.08 8.01 0.81
N SER A 54 6.06 7.19 0.46
CA SER A 54 6.56 6.16 1.36
C SER A 54 7.32 6.79 2.54
N LEU A 55 7.04 6.31 3.75
CA LEU A 55 7.78 6.67 4.97
C LEU A 55 8.96 5.73 5.24
N VAL A 56 9.07 4.63 4.49
CA VAL A 56 10.09 3.59 4.69
C VAL A 56 11.12 3.59 3.56
N GLN A 57 10.68 3.80 2.32
CA GLN A 57 11.55 3.85 1.16
C GLN A 57 11.72 5.30 0.72
N LYS A 58 12.97 5.76 0.69
CA LYS A 58 13.28 7.12 0.25
C LYS A 58 12.90 7.28 -1.22
N ASP A 59 12.33 8.44 -1.54
CA ASP A 59 11.98 8.87 -2.90
C ASP A 59 10.96 7.98 -3.64
N ASN A 60 10.24 7.12 -2.92
CA ASN A 60 9.13 6.34 -3.47
C ASN A 60 7.78 7.04 -3.29
N MET A 61 7.06 7.18 -4.40
CA MET A 61 5.71 7.75 -4.49
C MET A 61 4.73 6.70 -5.03
N TYR A 62 3.52 6.72 -4.51
CA TYR A 62 2.40 5.90 -4.97
C TYR A 62 1.28 6.81 -5.45
N HIS A 63 0.61 6.41 -6.52
CA HIS A 63 -0.54 7.13 -7.08
C HIS A 63 -1.76 6.23 -7.04
N GLU A 64 -2.85 6.75 -6.47
CA GLU A 64 -4.16 6.12 -6.44
C GLU A 64 -5.09 6.87 -7.40
N LEU A 65 -5.82 6.14 -8.25
CA LEU A 65 -6.93 6.66 -9.04
C LEU A 65 -8.21 5.95 -8.62
N ALA A 66 -9.15 6.70 -8.06
CA ALA A 66 -10.45 6.19 -7.65
C ALA A 66 -11.55 6.69 -8.59
N PHE A 67 -12.33 5.76 -9.15
CA PHE A 67 -13.57 6.10 -9.84
C PHE A 67 -14.69 6.21 -8.79
N CYS A 68 -15.13 7.44 -8.52
CA CYS A 68 -16.06 7.79 -7.43
C CYS A 68 -15.50 7.60 -6.01
N ASP A 69 -16.33 7.85 -5.00
CA ASP A 69 -16.00 7.62 -3.58
C ASP A 69 -16.12 6.13 -3.24
N VAL A 70 -15.00 5.54 -2.82
CA VAL A 70 -14.90 4.12 -2.46
C VAL A 70 -15.07 3.90 -0.95
N ASN A 71 -15.24 4.95 -0.15
CA ASN A 71 -15.45 4.82 1.28
C ASN A 71 -16.69 3.97 1.59
N ALA A 72 -16.56 3.09 2.58
CA ALA A 72 -17.60 2.16 3.05
C ALA A 72 -18.04 1.05 2.08
N GLN A 73 -17.39 0.90 0.92
CA GLN A 73 -17.69 -0.21 0.00
C GLN A 73 -16.95 -1.48 0.42
N LYS A 74 -17.68 -2.60 0.55
CA LYS A 74 -17.11 -3.91 0.96
C LYS A 74 -16.38 -4.64 -0.15
N SER A 75 -16.71 -4.34 -1.41
CA SER A 75 -16.15 -5.00 -2.58
C SER A 75 -15.89 -3.94 -3.64
N VAL A 76 -14.62 -3.67 -3.91
CA VAL A 76 -14.16 -2.67 -4.86
C VAL A 76 -13.15 -3.37 -5.78
N PRO A 77 -13.30 -3.29 -7.11
CA PRO A 77 -12.27 -3.77 -8.03
C PRO A 77 -11.01 -2.92 -7.89
N VAL A 78 -9.88 -3.55 -7.58
CA VAL A 78 -8.58 -2.89 -7.41
C VAL A 78 -7.58 -3.49 -8.39
N PHE A 79 -6.87 -2.62 -9.12
CA PHE A 79 -5.80 -3.02 -10.02
C PHE A 79 -4.49 -2.34 -9.59
N LEU A 80 -3.45 -3.14 -9.38
CA LEU A 80 -2.13 -2.63 -8.99
C LEU A 80 -1.22 -2.56 -10.24
N VAL A 81 -0.80 -1.35 -10.58
CA VAL A 81 0.14 -1.09 -11.69
C VAL A 81 1.53 -0.85 -11.10
N LYS A 82 2.53 -1.65 -11.51
CA LYS A 82 3.90 -1.57 -10.97
C LYS A 82 4.75 -0.47 -11.61
N ASP A 83 4.58 -0.25 -12.91
CA ASP A 83 5.41 0.67 -13.69
C ASP A 83 4.88 2.12 -13.64
N GLY A 84 3.86 2.38 -12.81
CA GLY A 84 3.15 3.65 -12.77
C GLY A 84 2.23 3.85 -13.99
N PHE A 85 1.68 5.05 -14.09
CA PHE A 85 0.94 5.51 -15.25
C PHE A 85 1.28 6.98 -15.48
N GLU A 86 1.33 7.40 -16.74
CA GLU A 86 1.42 8.83 -17.09
C GLU A 86 0.00 9.37 -17.26
N LEU A 87 -0.23 10.56 -16.71
CA LEU A 87 -1.44 11.34 -16.97
C LEU A 87 -1.05 12.34 -18.06
N ASP A 88 -1.63 12.19 -19.26
CA ASP A 88 -1.54 13.18 -20.34
C ASP A 88 -2.27 14.49 -19.98
#